data_AF-A0A2V3IS82-F1
#
_entry.id   AF-A0A2V3IS82-F1
#
_cell.length_a   1.000
_cell.length_b   1.000
_cell.length_c   1.000
_cell.angle_alpha   90.00
_cell.angle_beta   90.00
_cell.angle_gamma   90.00
#
_symmetry.space_group_name_H-M   'P 1'
#
loop_
_entity.id
_entity.type
_entity.pdbx_description
1 polymer ?
#
loop_
_entity_poly.entity_id
_entity_poly.type
_entity_poly.pdbx_seq_one_letter_code
_entity_poly.pdbx_strand_id
1 'polypeptide(L)'
;MSIQPHQRQQVAAQQVLSDLSDLHIPMDPILWGDVGFKKTEVAIRAAFRALRAGKQVVVLDPTTIMTYRHYETFKQRFLPFYTQ
;
A
#
# COMPACT_ATOMS: atom_id res chain seq x y z
N MET A 1 18.65 7.39 11.15
CA MET A 1 17.73 7.01 12.24
C MET A 1 16.72 6.02 11.65
N SER A 2 16.92 4.72 11.88
CA SER A 2 16.08 3.67 11.32
C SER A 2 14.76 3.63 12.08
N ILE A 3 13.72 4.26 11.52
CA ILE A 3 12.37 4.25 12.12
C ILE A 3 11.81 2.83 11.98
N GLN A 4 12.01 2.05 13.05
CA GLN A 4 11.35 0.77 13.29
C GLN A 4 9.84 0.98 13.17
N PRO A 5 9.11 0.17 12.38
CA PRO A 5 7.66 0.31 12.30
C PRO A 5 7.07 0.07 13.69
N HIS A 6 6.21 0.98 14.16
CA HIS A 6 5.47 0.74 15.40
C HIS A 6 4.64 -0.54 15.25
N GLN A 7 4.59 -1.39 16.29
CA GLN A 7 3.92 -2.70 16.28
C GLN A 7 2.52 -2.66 15.66
N ARG A 8 1.74 -1.60 15.91
CA ARG A 8 0.40 -1.40 15.33
C ARG A 8 0.40 -1.29 13.80
N GLN A 9 1.43 -0.71 13.19
CA GLN A 9 1.56 -0.58 11.73
C GLN A 9 1.81 -1.94 11.07
N GLN A 10 2.59 -2.80 11.71
CA GLN A 10 2.84 -4.16 11.20
C GLN A 10 1.58 -5.01 11.26
N VAL A 11 0.85 -4.92 12.38
CA VAL A 11 -0.44 -5.61 12.55
C VAL A 11 -1.44 -5.13 11.50
N ALA A 12 -1.57 -3.81 11.30
CA ALA A 12 -2.47 -3.27 10.27
C ALA A 12 -2.09 -3.73 8.85
N ALA A 13 -0.80 -3.78 8.52
CA ALA A 13 -0.35 -4.27 7.22
C ALA A 13 -0.66 -5.76 7.03
N GLN A 14 -0.48 -6.58 8.07
CA GLN A 14 -0.82 -8.00 8.02
C GLN A 14 -2.33 -8.22 7.88
N GLN A 15 -3.14 -7.44 8.59
CA GLN A 15 -4.61 -7.46 8.49
C GLN A 15 -5.05 -7.19 7.05
N VAL A 16 -4.59 -6.09 6.45
CA VAL A 16 -4.91 -5.72 5.06
C VAL A 16 -4.49 -6.82 4.07
N LEU A 17 -3.33 -7.44 4.28
CA LEU A 17 -2.86 -8.53 3.40
C LEU A 17 -3.67 -9.82 3.58
N SER A 18 -4.12 -10.11 4.80
CA SER A 18 -5.01 -11.23 5.10
C SER A 18 -6.35 -11.03 4.41
N ASP A 19 -6.95 -9.86 4.57
CA ASP A 19 -8.25 -9.53 3.97
C ASP A 19 -8.17 -9.53 2.44
N LEU A 20 -7.03 -9.15 1.84
CA LEU A 20 -6.82 -9.19 0.38
C LEU A 20 -6.76 -10.62 -0.17
N SER A 21 -6.49 -11.59 0.69
CA SER A 21 -6.35 -13.00 0.31
C SER A 21 -7.69 -13.75 0.37
N ASP A 22 -8.72 -13.17 1.02
CA ASP A 22 -10.05 -13.75 1.07
C ASP A 22 -10.81 -13.42 -0.23
N LEU A 23 -11.20 -14.46 -0.97
CA LEU A 23 -11.90 -14.33 -2.25
C LEU A 23 -13.42 -14.23 -2.09
N HIS A 24 -13.95 -14.50 -0.90
CA HIS A 24 -15.38 -14.56 -0.64
C HIS A 24 -15.96 -13.23 -0.14
N ILE A 25 -15.14 -12.36 0.45
CA ILE A 25 -15.58 -11.12 1.09
C ILE A 25 -14.85 -9.93 0.45
N PRO A 26 -15.57 -8.95 -0.12
CA PRO A 26 -14.93 -7.73 -0.61
C PRO A 26 -14.33 -6.94 0.57
N MET A 27 -13.12 -6.45 0.37
CA MET A 27 -12.36 -5.73 1.40
C MET A 27 -12.80 -4.26 1.51
N ASP A 28 -13.04 -3.77 2.73
CA ASP A 28 -13.31 -2.34 3.03
C ASP A 28 -12.58 -1.86 4.31
N PRO A 29 -11.22 -1.87 4.36
CA PRO A 29 -10.48 -1.52 5.56
C PRO A 29 -10.13 -0.04 5.57
N ILE A 30 -10.47 0.64 6.67
CA ILE A 30 -10.09 2.03 6.89
C ILE A 30 -8.79 2.09 7.71
N LEU A 31 -7.72 2.60 7.10
CA LEU A 31 -6.44 2.81 7.79
C LEU A 31 -6.33 4.22 8.40
N TRP A 32 -6.60 4.32 9.70
CA TRP A 32 -6.40 5.55 10.47
C TRP A 32 -4.97 5.71 11.02
N GLY A 33 -4.55 6.96 11.24
CA GLY A 33 -3.20 7.32 11.70
C GLY A 33 -2.78 8.72 11.27
N ASP A 34 -1.78 9.28 11.94
CA ASP A 34 -1.31 10.64 11.68
C ASP A 34 -0.41 10.73 10.45
N VAL A 35 -0.12 11.96 10.02
CA VAL A 35 0.87 12.25 8.97
C VAL A 35 2.23 11.67 9.39
N GLY A 36 2.87 10.87 8.53
CA GLY A 36 4.15 10.22 8.81
C GLY A 36 4.06 8.76 9.27
N PHE A 37 2.85 8.22 9.50
CA PHE A 37 2.64 6.82 9.93
C PHE A 37 2.73 5.77 8.79
N LYS A 38 3.46 6.09 7.71
CA LYS A 38 3.74 5.16 6.60
C LYS A 38 2.50 4.48 5.99
N LYS A 39 1.32 5.13 5.98
CA LYS A 39 0.11 4.58 5.35
C LYS A 39 0.33 4.22 3.87
N THR A 40 1.10 5.04 3.18
CA THR A 40 1.50 4.81 1.79
C THR A 40 2.27 3.50 1.62
N GLU A 41 3.10 3.09 2.60
CA GLU A 41 3.83 1.81 2.56
C GLU A 41 2.88 0.61 2.67
N VAL A 42 1.84 0.71 3.51
CA VAL A 42 0.81 -0.34 3.62
C VAL A 42 0.07 -0.47 2.30
N ALA A 43 -0.33 0.64 1.68
CA ALA A 43 -0.99 0.66 0.37
C ALA A 43 -0.10 0.06 -0.74
N ILE A 44 1.19 0.39 -0.76
CA ILE A 44 2.16 -0.17 -1.74
C ILE A 44 2.29 -1.69 -1.59
N ARG A 45 2.33 -2.22 -0.36
CA ARG A 45 2.40 -3.67 -0.12
C ARG A 45 1.14 -4.39 -0.57
N ALA A 46 -0.03 -3.82 -0.29
CA ALA A 46 -1.31 -4.35 -0.76
C ALA A 46 -1.38 -4.33 -2.29
N ALA A 47 -0.97 -3.22 -2.91
CA ALA A 47 -0.90 -3.08 -4.37
C ALA A 47 0.03 -4.14 -4.99
N PHE A 48 1.24 -4.32 -4.43
CA PHE A 48 2.18 -5.34 -4.91
C PHE A 48 1.59 -6.75 -4.81
N ARG A 49 0.88 -7.07 -3.72
CA ARG A 49 0.23 -8.37 -3.57
C ARG A 49 -0.85 -8.60 -4.63
N ALA A 50 -1.68 -7.60 -4.91
CA ALA A 50 -2.69 -7.67 -5.96
C ALA A 50 -2.07 -7.81 -7.36
N LEU A 51 -1.03 -7.02 -7.66
CA LEU A 51 -0.29 -7.10 -8.93
C LEU A 51 0.35 -8.49 -9.13
N ARG A 52 0.95 -9.08 -8.09
CA ARG A 52 1.49 -10.44 -8.14
C ARG A 52 0.43 -11.52 -8.36
N ALA A 53 -0.82 -11.24 -8.02
CA ALA A 53 -1.96 -12.11 -8.31
C ALA A 53 -2.54 -11.88 -9.72
N GLY A 54 -1.87 -11.07 -10.57
CA GLY A 54 -2.32 -10.75 -11.93
C GLY A 54 -3.53 -9.81 -11.98
N LYS A 55 -3.81 -9.09 -10.90
CA LYS A 55 -4.94 -8.14 -10.81
C LYS A 55 -4.46 -6.70 -11.05
N GLN A 56 -5.36 -5.85 -11.50
CA GLN A 56 -5.11 -4.41 -11.64
C GLN A 56 -5.36 -3.69 -10.32
N VAL A 57 -4.64 -2.59 -10.10
CA VAL A 57 -4.76 -1.74 -8.91
C VAL A 57 -4.99 -0.30 -9.34
N VAL A 58 -5.93 0.38 -8.69
CA VAL A 58 -6.21 1.81 -8.88
C VAL A 58 -5.91 2.55 -7.58
N VAL A 59 -5.20 3.66 -7.66
CA VAL A 59 -4.94 4.58 -6.54
C VAL A 59 -5.66 5.89 -6.86
N LEU A 60 -6.53 6.34 -5.96
CA LEU A 60 -7.31 7.56 -6.10
C LEU A 60 -6.86 8.58 -5.06
N ASP A 61 -6.64 9.82 -5.50
CA ASP A 61 -6.21 10.94 -4.68
C ASP A 61 -7.11 12.16 -4.93
N PRO A 62 -7.30 13.04 -3.93
CA PRO A 62 -8.23 14.17 -4.03
C PRO A 62 -7.72 15.32 -4.92
N THR A 63 -6.41 15.40 -5.15
CA THR A 63 -5.78 16.46 -5.94
C THR A 63 -4.62 15.93 -6.77
N THR A 64 -4.37 16.56 -7.91
CA THR A 64 -3.31 16.17 -8.85
C THR A 64 -1.91 16.22 -8.25
N ILE A 65 -1.64 17.16 -7.33
CA ILE A 65 -0.35 17.25 -6.63
C ILE A 65 -0.13 16.01 -5.75
N MET A 66 -1.17 15.53 -5.06
CA MET A 66 -1.08 14.32 -4.25
C MET A 66 -0.91 13.08 -5.13
N THR A 67 -1.66 12.99 -6.23
CA THR A 67 -1.50 11.94 -7.23
C THR A 67 -0.05 11.88 -7.74
N TYR A 68 0.55 13.02 -8.08
CA TYR A 68 1.92 13.07 -8.56
C TYR A 68 2.92 12.57 -7.51
N ARG A 69 2.75 12.94 -6.23
CA ARG A 69 3.59 12.44 -5.13
C ARG A 69 3.48 10.93 -4.95
N HIS A 70 2.26 10.39 -4.96
CA HIS A 70 2.06 8.95 -4.88
C HIS A 70 2.61 8.24 -6.12
N TYR A 71 2.39 8.78 -7.32
CA TYR A 71 2.94 8.25 -8.56
C TYR A 71 4.47 8.12 -8.50
N GLU A 72 5.19 9.17 -8.12
CA GLU A 72 6.66 9.13 -7.99
C GLU A 72 7.11 8.09 -6.95
N THR A 73 6.41 8.04 -5.80
CA THR A 73 6.72 7.06 -4.74
C THR A 73 6.49 5.62 -5.23
N PHE A 74 5.36 5.35 -5.89
CA PHE A 74 5.04 4.04 -6.44
C PHE A 74 6.06 3.66 -7.51
N LYS A 75 6.37 4.55 -8.46
CA LYS A 75 7.36 4.33 -9.51
C LYS A 75 8.72 3.95 -8.94
N GLN A 76 9.23 4.70 -7.96
CA GLN A 76 10.50 4.41 -7.31
C GLN A 76 10.49 3.05 -6.59
N ARG A 77 9.37 2.72 -5.93
CA ARG A 77 9.21 1.46 -5.18
C ARG A 77 9.07 0.24 -6.08
N PHE A 78 8.47 0.40 -7.26
CA PHE A 78 8.28 -0.69 -8.21
C PHE A 78 9.43 -0.85 -9.22
N LEU A 79 10.27 0.17 -9.41
CA LEU A 79 11.39 0.14 -10.35
C LEU A 79 12.27 -1.12 -10.25
N PRO A 80 12.65 -1.63 -9.05
CA PRO A 80 13.47 -2.83 -8.95
C PRO A 80 12.82 -4.11 -9.48
N PHE A 81 11.48 -4.14 -9.60
CA PHE A 81 10.73 -5.32 -10.04
C PHE A 81 10.46 -5.34 -11.55
N TYR A 82 10.72 -4.24 -12.26
CA TYR A 82 10.57 -4.17 -13.72
C TYR A 82 11.85 -4.55 -14.48
N THR A 83 13.00 -4.58 -13.81
CA THR A 83 14.32 -4.81 -14.44
C THR A 83 14.83 -6.26 -14.26
N GLN A 84 13.92 -7.22 -14.05
CA GLN A 84 14.25 -8.65 -13.93
C GLN A 84 13.64 -9.47 -15.05
#